data_AF-A0A8D8NXN8-F1
#
_entry.id   AF-A0A8D8NXN8-F1
#
_cell.length_a   1.000
_cell.length_b   1.000
_cell.length_c   1.000
_cell.angle_alpha   90.00
_cell.angle_beta   90.00
_cell.angle_gamma   90.00
#
_symmetry.space_group_name_H-M   'P 1'
#
loop_
_entity.id
_entity.type
_entity.pdbx_description
1 polymer ?
#
loop_
_entity_poly.entity_id
_entity_poly.type
_entity_poly.pdbx_seq_one_letter_code
_entity_poly.pdbx_strand_id
1 'polypeptide(L)'
;ALVKIAGEFEFGSYVKPICLWNGSDDEKEVVGKVGTIAGWGRDENQQLPDNLKHAGMPIVSRKTCRDSDPLYYTRYLYDRKTFCAGFRNGTSPGLGDSGGGLYLEVGGKWILRGIVSNGKVVAETRLLDTSNFIVFTDVAYFM
;
A
#
# COMPACT_ATOMS: atom_id res chain seq x y z
N ALA A 1 -7.90 -7.61 7.22
CA ALA A 1 -9.01 -8.04 8.10
C ALA A 1 -10.24 -7.19 7.79
N LEU A 2 -11.43 -7.63 8.18
CA LEU A 2 -12.66 -6.84 8.11
C LEU A 2 -13.10 -6.44 9.51
N VAL A 3 -13.52 -5.19 9.69
CA VAL A 3 -14.06 -4.67 10.95
C VAL A 3 -15.53 -4.36 10.73
N LYS A 4 -16.41 -5.06 11.45
CA LYS A 4 -17.85 -4.79 11.42
C LYS A 4 -18.16 -3.70 12.45
N ILE A 5 -18.74 -2.59 11.99
CA ILE A 5 -19.20 -1.52 12.87
C ILE A 5 -20.57 -1.86 13.49
N ALA A 6 -20.86 -1.28 14.66
CA ALA A 6 -22.11 -1.50 15.38
C ALA A 6 -23.30 -0.62 14.89
N GLY A 7 -23.09 0.20 13.86
CA GLY A 7 -24.09 1.10 13.30
C GLY A 7 -23.90 1.31 11.79
N GLU A 8 -24.35 2.45 11.28
CA GLU A 8 -24.22 2.82 9.87
C GLU A 8 -23.43 4.14 9.73
N PHE A 9 -22.76 4.32 8.59
CA PHE A 9 -22.09 5.57 8.26
C PHE A 9 -23.07 6.53 7.57
N GLU A 10 -23.04 7.80 7.96
CA GLU A 10 -23.68 8.86 7.18
C GLU A 10 -22.77 9.26 6.02
N PHE A 11 -23.14 8.87 4.80
CA PHE A 11 -22.35 9.20 3.62
C PHE A 11 -22.58 10.64 3.17
N GLY A 12 -21.49 11.30 2.79
CA GLY A 12 -21.50 12.71 2.39
C GLY A 12 -20.28 13.07 1.55
N SER A 13 -19.89 14.34 1.54
CA SER A 13 -18.69 14.79 0.81
C SER A 13 -17.39 14.24 1.40
N TYR A 14 -17.35 14.05 2.72
CA TYR A 14 -16.14 13.63 3.46
C TYR A 14 -16.10 12.13 3.80
N VAL A 15 -17.27 11.47 3.85
CA VAL A 15 -17.37 10.05 4.19
C VAL A 15 -17.99 9.33 3.00
N LYS A 16 -17.18 8.52 2.31
CA LYS A 16 -17.61 7.69 1.16
C LYS A 16 -16.89 6.35 1.18
N PRO A 17 -17.55 5.25 0.76
CA PRO A 17 -16.88 3.97 0.61
C PRO A 17 -15.93 4.02 -0.59
N ILE A 18 -14.85 3.24 -0.52
CA ILE A 18 -13.97 2.98 -1.65
C ILE A 18 -14.58 1.90 -2.55
N CYS A 19 -14.31 1.93 -3.86
CA CYS A 19 -14.66 0.79 -4.72
C CYS A 19 -13.71 -0.37 -4.45
N LEU A 20 -14.24 -1.59 -4.42
CA LEU A 20 -13.43 -2.80 -4.42
C LEU A 20 -13.04 -3.20 -5.84
N TRP A 21 -11.90 -3.86 -5.97
CA TRP A 21 -11.41 -4.37 -7.25
C TRP A 21 -12.38 -5.42 -7.80
N ASN A 22 -12.72 -5.33 -9.09
CA ASN A 22 -13.60 -6.27 -9.78
C ASN A 22 -12.95 -6.91 -11.02
N GLY A 23 -11.66 -6.64 -11.25
CA GLY A 23 -10.86 -7.20 -12.35
C GLY A 23 -10.07 -8.43 -11.93
N SER A 24 -9.10 -8.84 -12.75
CA SER A 24 -8.25 -9.98 -12.44
C SER A 24 -7.27 -9.69 -11.29
N ASP A 25 -6.82 -10.74 -10.62
CA ASP A 25 -5.67 -10.72 -9.73
C ASP A 25 -4.34 -10.86 -10.50
N ASP A 26 -4.33 -10.80 -11.84
CA ASP A 26 -3.10 -10.74 -12.63
C ASP A 26 -2.36 -9.43 -12.39
N GLU A 27 -1.14 -9.54 -11.84
CA GLU A 27 -0.29 -8.39 -11.56
C GLU A 27 0.01 -7.60 -12.83
N LYS A 28 0.00 -8.23 -14.02
CA LYS A 28 0.22 -7.56 -15.29
C LYS A 28 -0.79 -6.44 -15.59
N GLU A 29 -1.98 -6.49 -15.00
CA GLU A 29 -3.00 -5.44 -15.16
C GLU A 29 -2.67 -4.15 -14.41
N VAL A 30 -1.78 -4.23 -13.41
CA VAL A 30 -1.48 -3.14 -12.47
C VAL A 30 -0.01 -2.76 -12.40
N VAL A 31 0.92 -3.64 -12.78
CA VAL A 31 2.35 -3.33 -12.84
C VAL A 31 2.61 -2.12 -13.74
N GLY A 32 3.42 -1.18 -13.25
CA GLY A 32 3.72 0.08 -13.92
C GLY A 32 2.72 1.21 -13.64
N LYS A 33 1.53 0.90 -13.11
CA LYS A 33 0.60 1.95 -12.64
C LYS A 33 1.11 2.58 -11.35
N VAL A 34 0.83 3.87 -11.19
CA VAL A 34 1.12 4.61 -9.97
C VAL A 34 -0.15 4.67 -9.12
N GLY A 35 -0.14 3.98 -7.99
CA GLY A 35 -1.19 4.10 -6.98
C GLY A 35 -0.96 5.28 -6.06
N THR A 36 -2.00 5.68 -5.33
CA THR A 36 -1.91 6.67 -4.25
C THR A 36 -2.03 5.96 -2.91
N ILE A 37 -1.15 6.29 -1.97
CA ILE A 37 -1.34 5.98 -0.54
C ILE A 37 -1.71 7.26 0.20
N ALA A 38 -2.43 7.13 1.31
CA ALA A 38 -2.75 8.25 2.19
C ALA A 38 -2.73 7.80 3.65
N GLY A 39 -2.26 8.68 4.55
CA GLY A 39 -2.18 8.36 5.97
C GLY A 39 -1.59 9.47 6.85
N TRP A 40 -1.54 9.18 8.15
CA TRP A 40 -1.02 10.05 9.22
C TRP A 40 0.17 9.39 9.95
N GLY A 41 0.79 8.40 9.32
CA GLY A 41 2.01 7.79 9.83
C GLY A 41 3.14 8.81 9.95
N ARG A 42 4.15 8.44 10.75
CA ARG A 42 5.32 9.30 10.97
C ARG A 42 5.95 9.71 9.64
N ASP A 43 6.21 11.00 9.51
CA ASP A 43 6.81 11.60 8.33
C ASP A 43 8.35 11.51 8.33
N GLU A 44 8.99 12.20 7.38
CA GLU A 44 10.44 12.22 7.23
C GLU A 44 11.18 12.76 8.47
N ASN A 45 10.53 13.60 9.27
CA ASN A 45 11.06 14.15 10.52
C ASN A 45 10.68 13.31 11.74
N GLN A 46 10.10 12.11 11.53
CA GLN A 46 9.58 11.22 12.55
C GLN A 46 8.43 11.83 13.37
N GLN A 47 7.73 12.82 12.82
CA GLN A 47 6.61 13.49 13.47
C GLN A 47 5.27 12.96 12.95
N LEU A 48 4.25 12.98 13.81
CA LEU A 48 2.89 12.71 13.37
C LEU A 48 2.36 13.98 12.71
N PRO A 49 1.94 13.94 11.43
CA PRO A 49 1.46 15.11 10.73
C PRO A 49 0.06 15.51 11.24
N ASP A 50 -0.20 16.82 11.31
CA ASP A 50 -1.52 17.35 11.68
C ASP A 50 -2.57 17.10 10.58
N ASN A 51 -2.14 17.10 9.32
CA ASN A 51 -2.99 16.93 8.15
C ASN A 51 -2.71 15.58 7.46
N LEU A 52 -3.74 15.02 6.80
CA LEU A 52 -3.60 13.82 5.99
C LEU A 52 -2.55 14.04 4.90
N LYS A 53 -1.53 13.18 4.87
CA LYS A 53 -0.54 13.16 3.79
C LYS A 53 -0.93 12.11 2.76
N HIS A 54 -0.51 12.31 1.51
CA HIS A 54 -0.65 11.33 0.45
C HIS A 54 0.57 11.32 -0.47
N ALA A 55 0.83 10.19 -1.12
CA ALA A 55 1.95 10.04 -2.03
C ALA A 55 1.66 9.05 -3.15
N GLY A 56 2.28 9.27 -4.30
CA GLY A 56 2.27 8.31 -5.41
C GLY A 56 3.22 7.14 -5.15
N MET A 57 2.87 5.97 -5.65
CA MET A 57 3.64 4.74 -5.46
C MET A 57 3.48 3.79 -6.65
N PRO A 58 4.53 3.57 -7.46
CA PRO A 58 4.47 2.72 -8.63
C PRO A 58 4.43 1.24 -8.22
N ILE A 59 3.50 0.49 -8.79
CA ILE A 59 3.41 -0.95 -8.62
C ILE A 59 4.49 -1.63 -9.47
N VAL A 60 5.24 -2.54 -8.87
CA VAL A 60 6.29 -3.31 -9.55
C VAL A 60 5.96 -4.79 -9.54
N SER A 61 6.52 -5.53 -10.49
CA SER A 61 6.29 -6.98 -10.55
C SER A 61 6.87 -7.66 -9.30
N ARG A 62 6.24 -8.76 -8.86
CA ARG A 62 6.77 -9.59 -7.77
C ARG A 62 8.18 -10.09 -8.06
N LYS A 63 8.51 -10.33 -9.33
CA LYS A 63 9.87 -10.68 -9.76
C LYS A 63 10.85 -9.54 -9.47
N THR A 64 10.56 -8.32 -9.92
CA THR A 64 11.39 -7.13 -9.67
C THR A 64 11.61 -6.91 -8.18
N CYS A 65 10.55 -7.08 -7.38
CA CYS A 65 10.65 -6.94 -5.93
C CYS A 65 11.56 -8.01 -5.33
N ARG A 66 11.31 -9.29 -5.62
CA ARG A 66 12.13 -10.41 -5.14
C ARG A 66 13.60 -10.29 -5.52
N ASP A 67 13.88 -9.93 -6.76
CA ASP A 67 15.24 -9.82 -7.28
C ASP A 67 16.00 -8.65 -6.63
N SER A 68 15.30 -7.64 -6.10
CA SER A 68 15.94 -6.49 -5.43
C SER A 68 16.51 -6.78 -4.05
N ASP A 69 15.88 -7.69 -3.29
CA ASP A 69 16.41 -8.23 -2.03
C ASP A 69 15.79 -9.62 -1.79
N PRO A 70 16.42 -10.69 -2.34
CA PRO A 70 15.87 -12.03 -2.25
C PRO A 70 15.71 -12.53 -0.81
N LEU A 71 16.58 -12.09 0.11
CA LEU A 71 16.57 -12.54 1.51
C LEU A 71 15.38 -11.96 2.27
N TYR A 72 15.05 -10.68 2.03
CA TYR A 72 13.90 -10.03 2.63
C TYR A 72 12.59 -10.50 1.96
N TYR A 73 12.47 -10.32 0.64
CA TYR A 73 11.17 -10.44 -0.04
C TYR A 73 10.67 -11.87 -0.20
N THR A 74 11.54 -12.89 -0.22
CA THR A 74 11.08 -14.29 -0.26
C THR A 74 10.20 -14.65 0.94
N ARG A 75 10.37 -13.95 2.07
CA ARG A 75 9.56 -14.16 3.28
C ARG A 75 8.20 -13.50 3.23
N TYR A 76 8.02 -12.45 2.42
CA TYR A 76 6.81 -11.61 2.43
C TYR A 76 6.01 -11.66 1.13
N LEU A 77 6.62 -12.11 0.03
CA LEU A 77 5.95 -12.34 -1.26
C LEU A 77 5.26 -13.70 -1.28
N TYR A 78 4.12 -13.80 -0.60
CA TYR A 78 3.31 -15.01 -0.53
C TYR A 78 2.45 -15.17 -1.79
N ASP A 79 3.00 -15.88 -2.78
CA ASP A 79 2.31 -16.20 -4.04
C ASP A 79 1.64 -14.95 -4.66
N ARG A 80 0.32 -14.95 -4.90
CA ARG A 80 -0.46 -13.84 -5.45
C ARG A 80 -1.18 -13.00 -4.38
N LYS A 81 -1.01 -13.33 -3.08
CA LYS A 81 -1.64 -12.63 -1.96
C LYS A 81 -1.03 -11.27 -1.67
N THR A 82 0.14 -10.99 -2.23
CA THR A 82 0.91 -9.79 -1.96
C THR A 82 1.59 -9.30 -3.23
N PHE A 83 1.79 -8.00 -3.31
CA PHE A 83 2.57 -7.36 -4.37
C PHE A 83 3.44 -6.25 -3.77
N CYS A 84 4.32 -5.68 -4.57
CA CYS A 84 5.19 -4.60 -4.13
C CYS A 84 4.92 -3.31 -4.89
N ALA A 85 5.15 -2.18 -4.21
CA ALA A 85 5.14 -0.88 -4.82
C ALA A 85 6.16 0.06 -4.14
N GLY A 86 6.67 1.04 -4.87
CA GLY A 86 7.55 2.06 -4.29
C GLY A 86 8.52 2.68 -5.29
N PHE A 87 8.83 3.96 -5.09
CA PHE A 87 9.85 4.68 -5.88
C PHE A 87 11.27 4.43 -5.39
N ARG A 88 11.45 3.94 -4.15
CA ARG A 88 12.77 3.73 -3.51
C ARG A 88 13.61 5.00 -3.38
N ASN A 89 12.97 6.16 -3.37
CA ASN A 89 13.58 7.49 -3.35
C ASN A 89 13.29 8.26 -2.05
N GLY A 90 12.86 7.56 -1.00
CA GLY A 90 12.37 8.18 0.24
C GLY A 90 10.85 8.19 0.37
N THR A 91 10.10 8.11 -0.74
CA THR A 91 8.63 8.02 -0.69
C THR A 91 8.17 6.65 -0.19
N SER A 92 7.48 6.63 0.94
CA SER A 92 6.93 5.42 1.56
C SER A 92 5.73 5.76 2.46
N PRO A 93 4.93 4.76 2.89
CA PRO A 93 4.08 4.92 4.05
C PRO A 93 4.91 5.25 5.30
N GLY A 94 4.32 5.99 6.22
CA GLY A 94 4.90 6.27 7.53
C GLY A 94 4.61 5.16 8.55
N LEU A 95 5.35 5.16 9.65
CA LEU A 95 5.03 4.30 10.78
C LEU A 95 3.66 4.71 11.36
N GLY A 96 2.67 3.83 11.27
CA GLY A 96 1.28 4.10 11.63
C GLY A 96 0.30 3.89 10.47
N ASP A 97 0.77 3.88 9.22
CA ASP A 97 -0.08 3.71 8.04
C ASP A 97 -0.45 2.25 7.72
N SER A 98 -0.06 1.31 8.59
CA SER A 98 -0.37 -0.11 8.41
C SER A 98 -1.89 -0.35 8.36
N GLY A 99 -2.34 -1.12 7.38
CA GLY A 99 -3.76 -1.30 7.10
C GLY A 99 -4.39 -0.22 6.20
N GLY A 100 -3.66 0.88 5.91
CA GLY A 100 -4.06 1.88 4.93
C GLY A 100 -4.08 1.33 3.50
N GLY A 101 -4.79 2.00 2.59
CA GLY A 101 -4.96 1.53 1.23
C GLY A 101 -3.91 2.06 0.24
N LEU A 102 -3.67 1.28 -0.81
CA LEU A 102 -3.13 1.75 -2.09
C LEU A 102 -4.28 1.80 -3.09
N TYR A 103 -4.57 3.00 -3.56
CA TYR A 103 -5.73 3.32 -4.39
C TYR A 103 -5.30 3.58 -5.84
N LEU A 104 -6.03 3.02 -6.79
CA LEU A 104 -5.86 3.29 -8.22
C LEU A 104 -7.08 4.06 -8.73
N GLU A 105 -6.84 5.08 -9.55
CA GLU A 105 -7.91 5.76 -10.28
C GLU A 105 -8.15 5.04 -11.62
N VAL A 106 -9.36 4.50 -11.82
CA VAL A 106 -9.75 3.78 -13.03
C VAL A 106 -11.13 4.27 -13.46
N GLY A 107 -11.22 4.85 -14.66
CA GLY A 107 -12.48 5.35 -15.20
C GLY A 107 -13.17 6.40 -14.31
N GLY A 108 -12.38 7.28 -13.66
CA GLY A 108 -12.86 8.31 -12.74
C GLY A 108 -13.33 7.80 -11.38
N LYS A 109 -13.05 6.54 -11.04
CA LYS A 109 -13.34 5.95 -9.72
C LYS A 109 -12.06 5.52 -9.02
N TRP A 110 -12.04 5.72 -7.70
CA TRP A 110 -10.97 5.24 -6.85
C TRP A 110 -11.24 3.81 -6.41
N ILE A 111 -10.31 2.91 -6.70
CA ILE A 111 -10.40 1.48 -6.43
C ILE A 111 -9.29 1.08 -5.46
N LEU A 112 -9.64 0.35 -4.40
CA LEU A 112 -8.68 -0.23 -3.47
C LEU A 112 -7.99 -1.43 -4.14
N ARG A 113 -6.68 -1.34 -4.37
CA ARG A 113 -5.87 -2.45 -4.92
C ARG A 113 -4.99 -3.11 -3.86
N GLY A 114 -4.39 -2.32 -2.98
CA GLY A 114 -3.46 -2.82 -1.98
C GLY A 114 -3.83 -2.39 -0.56
N ILE A 115 -3.36 -3.16 0.42
CA ILE A 115 -3.37 -2.76 1.83
C ILE A 115 -1.92 -2.75 2.32
N VAL A 116 -1.46 -1.65 2.90
CA VAL A 116 -0.10 -1.51 3.48
C VAL A 116 0.11 -2.63 4.50
N SER A 117 1.18 -3.42 4.30
CA SER A 117 1.45 -4.61 5.11
C SER A 117 2.84 -4.59 5.74
N ASN A 118 3.89 -4.63 4.93
CA ASN A 118 5.27 -4.79 5.41
C ASN A 118 6.23 -3.90 4.63
N GLY A 119 7.30 -3.50 5.30
CA GLY A 119 8.44 -2.87 4.66
C GLY A 119 9.72 -3.21 5.42
N LYS A 120 10.86 -3.16 4.72
CA LYS A 120 12.15 -3.49 5.32
C LYS A 120 12.51 -2.40 6.31
N VAL A 121 13.07 -2.77 7.45
CA VAL A 121 13.51 -1.82 8.47
C VAL A 121 15.02 -1.86 8.62
N VAL A 122 15.60 -0.71 8.94
CA VAL A 122 17.00 -0.57 9.34
C VAL A 122 17.13 -1.14 10.76
N ALA A 123 18.10 -2.04 10.99
CA ALA A 123 18.16 -2.82 12.23
C ALA A 123 18.39 -1.95 13.47
N GLU A 124 19.20 -0.91 13.33
CA GLU A 124 19.65 -0.03 14.41
C GLU A 124 18.54 0.92 14.87
N THR A 125 17.86 1.55 13.91
CA THR A 125 16.86 2.58 14.19
C THR A 125 15.44 2.03 14.26
N ARG A 126 15.22 0.81 13.71
CA ARG A 126 13.90 0.21 13.45
C ARG A 126 12.99 1.09 12.58
N LEU A 127 13.57 2.06 11.89
CA LEU A 127 12.85 2.88 10.92
C LEU A 127 12.73 2.12 9.61
N LEU A 128 11.71 2.49 8.85
CA LEU A 128 11.49 1.96 7.52
C LEU A 128 12.67 2.35 6.61
N ASP A 129 13.24 1.36 5.92
CA ASP A 129 14.25 1.56 4.89
C ASP A 129 13.55 1.95 3.59
N THR A 130 13.38 3.26 3.40
CA THR A 130 12.67 3.86 2.27
C THR A 130 13.38 3.73 0.92
N SER A 131 14.58 3.13 0.90
CA SER A 131 15.28 2.73 -0.32
C SER A 131 14.81 1.37 -0.87
N ASN A 132 13.83 0.74 -0.23
CA ASN A 132 13.26 -0.56 -0.61
C ASN A 132 11.79 -0.43 -1.00
N PHE A 133 11.27 -1.43 -1.71
CA PHE A 133 9.83 -1.52 -1.98
C PHE A 133 9.03 -1.87 -0.74
N ILE A 134 7.78 -1.44 -0.74
CA ILE A 134 6.79 -1.74 0.29
C ILE A 134 5.91 -2.88 -0.20
N VAL A 135 5.63 -3.82 0.68
CA VAL A 135 4.76 -4.97 0.43
C VAL A 135 3.33 -4.61 0.83
N PHE A 136 2.44 -4.84 -0.11
CA PHE A 136 1.00 -4.69 0.05
C PHE A 136 0.33 -6.06 0.02
N THR A 137 -0.71 -6.23 0.83
CA THR A 137 -1.68 -7.31 0.59
C THR A 137 -2.46 -6.99 -0.68
N ASP A 138 -2.58 -7.95 -1.59
CA ASP A 138 -3.32 -7.78 -2.84
C ASP A 138 -4.80 -7.99 -2.60
N VAL A 139 -5.60 -6.92 -2.65
CA VAL A 139 -7.05 -7.00 -2.42
C VAL A 139 -7.73 -7.83 -3.50
N ALA A 140 -7.24 -7.80 -4.74
CA ALA A 140 -7.84 -8.53 -5.85
C ALA A 140 -7.81 -10.06 -5.64
N TYR A 141 -6.85 -10.58 -4.88
CA TYR A 141 -6.78 -12.01 -4.54
C TYR A 141 -7.91 -12.45 -3.60
N PHE A 142 -8.48 -11.54 -2.80
CA PHE A 142 -9.48 -11.86 -1.78
C PHE A 142 -10.92 -11.48 -2.18
N MET A 143 -11.12 -11.09 -3.44
CA MET A 143 -12.43 -10.81 -4.04
C MET A 143 -12.95 -12.04 -4.76
#